data_AF-A0A950FVU9-F1
#
_entry.id   AF-A0A950FVU9-F1
#
_cell.length_a   1.000
_cell.length_b   1.000
_cell.length_c   1.000
_cell.angle_alpha   90.00
_cell.angle_beta   90.00
_cell.angle_gamma   90.00
#
_symmetry.space_group_name_H-M   'P 1'
#
loop_
_entity.id
_entity.type
_entity.pdbx_description
1 polymer ?
#
loop_
_entity_poly.entity_id
_entity_poly.type
_entity_poly.pdbx_seq_one_letter_code
_entity_poly.pdbx_strand_id
1 'polypeptide(L)'
;TAWELKVDETIIADRFLLIAAMNLELAGPNLRLAPGADPNDGYLDLVCVRERERENLSRWIEGQASGQVDAAHFERWRCRRVEARASDNYPSVHIDSQLVQEPKFPIVIELEPAALDYAVVQGWD
;
A
#
# COMPACT_ATOMS: atom_id res chain seq x y z
N THR A 1 13.58 -6.96 9.97
CA THR A 1 14.13 -6.33 8.76
C THR A 1 13.86 -4.86 8.80
N ALA A 2 14.92 -4.05 8.69
CA ALA A 2 14.78 -2.62 8.44
C ALA A 2 14.59 -2.40 6.93
N TRP A 3 13.91 -1.32 6.58
CA TRP A 3 13.65 -0.93 5.20
C TRP A 3 14.10 0.49 4.96
N GLU A 4 14.63 0.73 3.77
CA GLU A 4 14.79 2.04 3.19
C GLU A 4 13.81 2.17 2.02
N LEU A 5 12.97 3.19 2.07
CA LEU A 5 12.01 3.55 1.04
C LEU A 5 12.43 4.89 0.46
N LYS A 6 12.66 4.94 -0.85
CA LYS A 6 12.72 6.19 -1.60
C LYS A 6 11.36 6.42 -2.24
N VAL A 7 10.62 7.39 -1.71
CA VAL A 7 9.27 7.79 -2.14
C VAL A 7 9.41 9.12 -2.88
N ASP A 8 9.32 9.08 -4.19
CA ASP A 8 9.75 10.15 -5.08
C ASP A 8 11.16 10.67 -4.68
N GLU A 9 11.25 11.88 -4.13
CA GLU A 9 12.51 12.51 -3.68
C GLU A 9 12.79 12.36 -2.18
N THR A 10 11.88 11.73 -1.42
CA THR A 10 11.98 11.59 0.04
C THR A 10 12.48 10.20 0.42
N ILE A 11 13.44 10.13 1.34
CA ILE A 11 13.95 8.86 1.88
C ILE A 11 13.37 8.64 3.28
N ILE A 12 12.83 7.45 3.51
CA ILE A 12 12.27 7.01 4.79
C ILE A 12 12.94 5.69 5.15
N ALA A 13 13.60 5.64 6.31
CA ALA A 13 14.20 4.41 6.83
C ALA A 13 13.58 4.05 8.19
N ASP A 14 12.98 2.86 8.29
CA ASP A 14 12.39 2.35 9.52
C ASP A 14 12.13 0.84 9.44
N ARG A 15 11.54 0.27 10.50
CA ARG A 15 11.00 -1.08 10.52
C ARG A 15 9.48 -1.00 10.32
N PHE A 16 8.97 -1.79 9.40
CA PHE A 16 7.56 -1.77 9.01
C PHE A 16 6.92 -3.14 9.20
N LEU A 17 5.63 -3.13 9.55
CA LEU A 17 4.74 -4.30 9.51
C LEU A 17 4.08 -4.42 8.14
N LEU A 18 3.82 -3.29 7.50
CA LEU A 18 3.16 -3.20 6.21
C LEU A 18 3.74 -2.04 5.40
N ILE A 19 4.00 -2.32 4.13
CA ILE A 19 4.35 -1.34 3.10
C ILE A 19 3.50 -1.73 1.89
N ALA A 20 2.51 -0.90 1.54
CA ALA A 20 1.57 -1.20 0.48
C ALA A 20 1.42 0.01 -0.45
N ALA A 21 1.82 -0.13 -1.71
CA ALA A 21 1.53 0.85 -2.74
C ALA A 21 0.15 0.56 -3.33
N MET A 22 -0.81 1.46 -3.13
CA MET A 22 -2.22 1.26 -3.45
C MET A 22 -2.62 2.18 -4.61
N ASN A 23 -3.22 1.61 -5.65
CA ASN A 23 -3.86 2.37 -6.74
C ASN A 23 -5.39 2.52 -6.53
N LEU A 24 -5.94 1.76 -5.60
CA LEU A 24 -7.37 1.73 -5.24
C LEU A 24 -7.50 1.78 -3.72
N GLU A 25 -8.68 2.13 -3.22
CA GLU A 25 -8.89 2.23 -1.77
C GLU A 25 -8.83 0.90 -1.03
N LEU A 26 -9.21 -0.19 -1.71
CA LEU A 26 -9.44 -1.50 -1.13
C LEU A 26 -8.26 -2.45 -1.38
N ALA A 27 -7.83 -3.14 -0.33
CA ALA A 27 -6.97 -4.32 -0.42
C ALA A 27 -7.84 -5.58 -0.33
N GLY A 28 -8.10 -6.23 -1.47
CA GLY A 28 -9.09 -7.31 -1.52
C GLY A 28 -10.52 -6.78 -1.37
N PRO A 29 -11.50 -7.62 -0.97
CA PRO A 29 -12.92 -7.28 -1.11
C PRO A 29 -13.41 -6.18 -0.16
N ASN A 30 -12.88 -6.11 1.08
CA ASN A 30 -13.49 -5.33 2.15
C ASN A 30 -12.52 -4.44 2.94
N LEU A 31 -11.21 -4.49 2.65
CA LEU A 31 -10.23 -3.83 3.49
C LEU A 31 -9.90 -2.44 2.95
N ARG A 32 -10.55 -1.40 3.46
CA ARG A 32 -10.35 0.00 3.05
C ARG A 32 -9.03 0.58 3.59
N LEU A 33 -7.93 0.10 3.03
CA LEU A 33 -6.56 0.33 3.47
C LEU A 33 -6.02 1.70 3.03
N ALA A 34 -6.43 2.21 1.87
CA ALA A 34 -6.05 3.54 1.37
C ALA A 34 -7.29 4.41 1.09
N PRO A 35 -8.01 4.87 2.12
CA PRO A 35 -9.22 5.67 1.94
C PRO A 35 -8.96 6.91 1.09
N GLY A 36 -9.77 7.12 0.05
CA GLY A 36 -9.64 8.23 -0.90
C GLY A 36 -8.56 8.05 -1.98
N ALA A 37 -7.96 6.86 -2.13
CA ALA A 37 -7.11 6.57 -3.28
C ALA A 37 -7.95 6.54 -4.58
N ASP A 38 -7.54 7.32 -5.57
CA ASP A 38 -8.21 7.46 -6.86
C ASP A 38 -7.28 7.05 -8.00
N PRO A 39 -7.60 5.98 -8.76
CA PRO A 39 -6.75 5.52 -9.86
C PRO A 39 -6.65 6.53 -11.02
N ASN A 40 -7.49 7.57 -11.06
CA ASN A 40 -7.52 8.57 -12.14
C ASN A 40 -6.66 9.81 -11.86
N ASP A 41 -6.13 9.97 -10.65
CA ASP A 41 -5.55 11.25 -10.24
C ASP A 41 -4.04 11.37 -10.51
N GLY A 42 -3.43 10.31 -11.05
CA GLY A 42 -2.02 10.30 -11.42
C GLY A 42 -1.08 10.10 -10.23
N TYR A 43 -1.54 9.47 -9.14
CA TYR A 43 -0.73 9.09 -7.99
C TYR A 43 -1.05 7.67 -7.49
N LEU A 44 -0.05 7.08 -6.84
CA LEU A 44 -0.21 5.95 -5.93
C LEU A 44 -0.30 6.45 -4.49
N ASP A 45 -1.01 5.70 -3.67
CA ASP A 45 -1.07 5.88 -2.22
C ASP A 45 -0.23 4.82 -1.53
N LEU A 46 0.97 5.20 -1.08
CA LEU A 46 1.84 4.33 -0.29
C LEU A 46 1.42 4.38 1.17
N VAL A 47 0.82 3.29 1.65
CA VAL A 47 0.43 3.08 3.04
C VAL A 47 1.57 2.38 3.78
N CYS A 48 2.00 2.99 4.88
CA CYS A 48 3.05 2.45 5.74
C CYS A 48 2.50 2.23 7.15
N VAL A 49 2.76 1.04 7.70
CA VAL A 49 2.54 0.75 9.12
C VAL A 49 3.86 0.38 9.73
N ARG A 50 4.33 1.17 10.69
CA ARG A 50 5.61 0.96 11.34
C ARG A 50 5.50 -0.10 12.43
N GLU A 51 6.61 -0.73 12.80
CA GLU A 51 6.61 -1.80 13.83
C GLU A 51 6.06 -1.33 15.17
N ARG A 52 6.28 -0.07 15.53
CA ARG A 52 5.72 0.56 16.74
C ARG A 52 4.19 0.73 16.72
N GLU A 53 3.55 0.60 15.57
CA GLU A 53 2.10 0.76 15.40
C GLU A 53 1.35 -0.58 15.41
N ARG A 54 2.00 -1.66 15.84
CA ARG A 54 1.43 -3.01 15.87
C ARG A 54 0.06 -3.06 16.51
N GLU A 55 -0.11 -2.45 17.67
CA GLU A 55 -1.38 -2.45 18.40
C GLU A 55 -2.48 -1.70 17.64
N ASN A 56 -2.13 -0.66 16.88
CA ASN A 56 -3.10 0.06 16.04
C ASN A 56 -3.53 -0.82 14.86
N LEU A 57 -2.59 -1.49 14.21
CA LEU A 57 -2.87 -2.42 13.12
C LEU A 57 -3.73 -3.60 13.59
N SER A 58 -3.39 -4.22 14.72
CA SER A 58 -4.16 -5.31 15.29
C SER A 58 -5.59 -4.91 15.59
N ARG A 59 -5.80 -3.78 16.30
CA ARG A 59 -7.14 -3.28 16.61
C ARG A 59 -7.95 -2.97 15.36
N TRP A 60 -7.33 -2.38 14.35
CA TRP A 60 -8.02 -2.09 13.10
C TRP A 60 -8.43 -3.38 12.38
N ILE A 61 -7.53 -4.37 12.24
CA ILE A 61 -7.85 -5.68 11.63
C ILE A 61 -8.98 -6.39 12.40
N GLU A 62 -8.91 -6.41 13.74
CA GLU A 62 -9.95 -7.00 14.59
C GLU A 62 -11.31 -6.31 14.40
N GLY A 63 -11.31 -4.98 14.30
CA GLY A 63 -12.50 -4.20 13.98
C GLY A 63 -13.12 -4.61 12.65
N GLN A 64 -12.31 -4.70 11.59
CA GLN A 64 -12.79 -5.13 10.27
C GLN A 64 -13.36 -6.57 10.31
N ALA A 65 -12.69 -7.48 11.03
CA ALA A 65 -13.16 -8.86 11.18
C ALA A 65 -14.51 -8.96 11.93
N SER A 66 -14.78 -8.00 12.82
CA SER A 66 -16.07 -7.89 13.52
C SER A 66 -17.18 -7.20 12.71
N GLY A 67 -16.89 -6.80 11.47
CA GLY A 67 -17.84 -6.13 10.58
C GLY A 67 -17.87 -4.60 10.70
N GLN A 68 -16.92 -3.99 11.41
CA GLN A 68 -16.73 -2.54 11.35
C GLN A 68 -16.17 -2.18 9.97
N VAL A 69 -16.70 -1.14 9.34
CA VAL A 69 -16.28 -0.68 8.00
C VAL A 69 -15.50 0.62 8.13
N ASP A 70 -14.60 0.68 9.11
CA ASP A 70 -13.80 1.86 9.37
C ASP A 70 -12.59 1.91 8.42
N ALA A 71 -12.40 3.07 7.81
CA ALA A 71 -11.22 3.39 7.02
C ALA A 71 -9.93 3.26 7.84
N ALA A 72 -8.85 2.79 7.22
CA ALA A 72 -7.53 2.81 7.85
C ALA A 72 -7.05 4.23 8.11
N HIS A 73 -6.42 4.46 9.26
CA HIS A 73 -5.79 5.73 9.64
C HIS A 73 -4.29 5.57 9.86
N PHE A 74 -3.60 5.01 8.87
CA PHE A 74 -2.14 4.85 8.87
C PHE A 74 -1.45 5.97 8.10
N GLU A 75 -0.13 6.07 8.28
CA GLU A 75 0.71 6.98 7.50
C GLU A 75 0.58 6.68 6.01
N ARG A 76 0.33 7.71 5.21
CA ARG A 76 0.09 7.60 3.78
C ARG A 76 0.87 8.66 3.01
N TRP A 77 1.51 8.24 1.92
CA TRP A 77 2.26 9.09 1.02
C TRP A 77 1.68 9.02 -0.39
N ARG A 78 1.39 10.18 -0.95
CA ARG A 78 1.05 10.35 -2.37
C ARG A 78 2.34 10.37 -3.17
N CYS A 79 2.50 9.46 -4.12
CA CYS A 79 3.74 9.34 -4.87
C CYS A 79 3.53 8.82 -6.29
N ARG A 80 4.55 8.90 -7.14
CA ARG A 80 4.55 8.28 -8.47
C ARG A 80 5.57 7.16 -8.58
N ARG A 81 6.63 7.21 -7.79
CA ARG A 81 7.65 6.19 -7.74
C ARG A 81 8.00 5.82 -6.30
N VAL A 82 8.09 4.52 -6.06
CA VAL A 82 8.61 3.96 -4.80
C VAL A 82 9.72 2.98 -5.12
N GLU A 83 10.86 3.16 -4.48
CA GLU A 83 11.95 2.18 -4.48
C GLU A 83 12.14 1.65 -3.05
N ALA A 84 12.00 0.34 -2.88
CA ALA A 84 12.07 -0.32 -1.59
C ALA A 84 13.26 -1.26 -1.50
N ARG A 85 14.05 -1.12 -0.43
CA ARG A 85 15.21 -1.94 -0.09
C ARG A 85 15.07 -2.49 1.31
N ALA A 86 15.20 -3.80 1.45
CA ALA A 86 15.30 -4.47 2.74
C ALA A 86 16.78 -4.62 3.13
N SER A 87 17.10 -4.42 4.41
CA SER A 87 18.47 -4.61 4.92
C SER A 87 18.93 -6.08 4.92
N ASP A 88 17.98 -6.97 5.15
CA ASP A 88 18.18 -8.40 5.41
C ASP A 88 16.84 -9.15 5.33
N ASN A 89 16.87 -10.46 5.10
CA ASN A 89 15.67 -11.31 5.11
C ASN A 89 14.56 -10.78 4.18
N TYR A 90 14.81 -10.90 2.88
CA TYR A 90 13.91 -10.47 1.81
C TYR A 90 12.58 -11.24 1.88
N PRO A 91 11.45 -10.59 2.23
CA PRO A 91 10.18 -11.30 2.29
C PRO A 91 9.65 -11.56 0.88
N SER A 92 8.70 -12.49 0.81
CA SER A 92 7.82 -12.57 -0.35
C SER A 92 6.98 -11.29 -0.48
N VAL A 93 6.59 -10.97 -1.71
CA VAL A 93 5.81 -9.77 -2.04
C VAL A 93 4.53 -10.20 -2.72
N HIS A 94 3.44 -9.54 -2.36
CA HIS A 94 2.15 -9.74 -3.01
C HIS A 94 1.90 -8.62 -4.02
N ILE A 95 1.53 -9.00 -5.24
CA ILE A 95 1.12 -8.08 -6.32
C ILE A 95 -0.27 -8.55 -6.77
N ASP A 96 -1.29 -7.76 -6.50
CA ASP A 96 -2.71 -8.08 -6.72
C ASP A 96 -3.16 -9.44 -6.17
N SER A 97 -3.08 -10.52 -6.94
CA SER A 97 -3.44 -11.88 -6.54
C SER A 97 -2.27 -12.86 -6.65
N GLN A 98 -1.06 -12.35 -6.90
CA GLN A 98 0.14 -13.13 -7.15
C GLN A 98 1.14 -12.95 -6.01
N LEU A 99 1.73 -14.06 -5.57
CA LEU A 99 2.83 -14.06 -4.61
C LEU A 99 4.16 -14.26 -5.33
N VAL A 100 5.05 -13.28 -5.19
CA VAL A 100 6.45 -13.38 -5.63
C VAL A 100 7.28 -13.82 -4.43
N GLN A 101 7.72 -15.08 -4.41
CA GLN A 101 8.43 -15.66 -3.27
C GLN A 101 9.88 -15.15 -3.13
N GLU A 102 10.56 -14.93 -4.26
CA GLU A 102 11.95 -14.49 -4.31
C GLU A 102 12.08 -13.19 -5.12
N PRO A 103 11.57 -12.06 -4.60
CA PRO A 103 11.65 -10.80 -5.32
C PRO A 103 13.10 -10.32 -5.41
N LYS A 104 13.43 -9.67 -6.52
CA LYS A 104 14.74 -9.01 -6.70
C LYS A 104 14.68 -7.61 -6.12
N PHE A 105 15.76 -7.21 -5.45
CA PHE A 105 15.88 -5.89 -4.83
C PHE A 105 16.85 -4.98 -5.59
N PRO A 106 16.59 -3.66 -5.64
CA PRO A 106 15.43 -2.99 -5.06
C PRO A 106 14.12 -3.36 -5.77
N ILE A 107 13.02 -3.37 -5.03
CA ILE A 107 11.69 -3.40 -5.65
C ILE A 107 11.37 -1.98 -6.08
N VAL A 108 11.01 -1.82 -7.34
CA VAL A 108 10.65 -0.52 -7.92
C VAL A 108 9.20 -0.60 -8.38
N ILE A 109 8.39 0.33 -7.88
CA ILE A 109 7.00 0.51 -8.26
C ILE A 109 6.89 1.89 -8.87
N GLU A 110 6.38 1.97 -10.09
CA GLU A 110 6.16 3.20 -10.82
C GLU A 110 4.74 3.25 -11.34
N LEU A 111 4.11 4.41 -11.18
CA LEU A 111 2.84 4.69 -11.81
C LEU A 111 3.07 4.90 -13.32
N GLU A 112 2.35 4.14 -14.14
CA GLU A 112 2.15 4.45 -15.54
C GLU A 112 0.84 5.25 -15.68
N PRO A 113 0.89 6.57 -15.96
CA PRO A 113 -0.31 7.39 -15.98
C PRO A 113 -1.23 7.01 -17.14
N ALA A 114 -2.53 6.86 -16.85
CA ALA A 114 -3.56 6.56 -17.85
C ALA A 114 -3.22 5.34 -18.75
N ALA A 115 -2.60 4.31 -18.16
CA ALA A 115 -2.17 3.11 -18.87
C ALA A 115 -3.33 2.30 -19.49
N LEU A 116 -4.54 2.46 -18.96
CA LEU A 116 -5.72 1.69 -19.35
C LEU A 116 -6.95 2.60 -19.45
N ASP A 117 -7.71 2.43 -20.52
CA ASP A 117 -9.06 2.95 -20.64
C ASP A 117 -10.05 1.94 -20.07
N TYR A 118 -10.99 2.39 -19.24
CA TYR A 118 -12.01 1.53 -18.64
C TYR A 118 -13.36 2.23 -18.55
N ALA A 119 -14.43 1.43 -18.60
CA ALA A 119 -15.78 1.94 -18.44
C ALA A 119 -16.09 2.18 -16.96
N VAL A 120 -16.61 3.36 -16.64
CA VAL A 120 -17.11 3.70 -15.29
C VAL A 120 -18.62 3.78 -15.34
N VAL A 121 -19.30 2.98 -14.51
CA VAL A 121 -20.75 3.10 -14.34
C VAL A 121 -21.03 4.32 -13.47
N GLN A 122 -21.67 5.33 -14.05
CA GLN A 122 -22.09 6.54 -13.32
C GLN A 122 -23.43 6.29 -12.63
N GLY A 123 -23.56 6.67 -11.35
CA GLY A 123 -24.86 6.76 -10.65
C GLY A 123 -25.29 5.55 -9.81
N TRP A 124 -24.41 5.00 -8.98
CA TRP A 124 -24.81 4.12 -7.88
C TRP A 124 -24.69 4.90 -6.58
N ASP A 125 -25.81 5.44 -6.11
CA ASP A 125 -25.97 6.02 -4.76
C ASP A 125 -25.93 4.92 -3.69
#